data_AF-A0AAP5Y1P1-F1
#
_entry.id   AF-A0AAP5Y1P1-F1
#
_cell.length_a   1.000
_cell.length_b   1.000
_cell.length_c   1.000
_cell.angle_alpha   90.00
_cell.angle_beta   90.00
_cell.angle_gamma   90.00
#
_symmetry.space_group_name_H-M   'P 1'
#
loop_
_entity.id
_entity.type
_entity.pdbx_description
1 polymer ?
#
loop_
_entity_poly.entity_id
_entity_poly.type
_entity_poly.pdbx_seq_one_letter_code
_entity_poly.pdbx_strand_id
1 'polypeptide(L)'
;MIINLDNVDIAQNKDDNLIKVVQGSFVLNYYGILQRKPNDLDLIIFSKKTKSLRFLNQILKIELNKYKNLDVKLSTPFFQKLEFKNLDLNVEIILSKFLKPNIYKKIKKNLYFVKPEYAILVKIFQISEVLSNNFLGSDNLNFQKILVTLQDLKIILKNKLLFHKTRLFIKKNLLNIIVNRFIFDFFLRNNIELIWFSKNEYKFELINSLQGNKLLSKKIKSLFCLNKYSRNLFSNVMVINDYILKNKYNIITKINTLNESERTLFSNEIYLKNVNFFFNNFKMINTKNIVFSSKISPNWESEIIEINKTFPFIKILKIVSLKYKINENLNKNEILIYSNNDQEFLLNTLYKIVVLLAFI
;
A
#
# COMPACT_ATOMS: atom_id res chain seq x y z
N MET A 1 8.68 -16.90 -22.69
CA MET A 1 7.48 -17.75 -22.65
C MET A 1 6.43 -17.05 -21.78
N ILE A 2 5.25 -16.74 -22.32
CA ILE A 2 4.15 -16.12 -21.56
C ILE A 2 3.36 -17.26 -20.91
N ILE A 3 3.24 -17.27 -19.58
CA ILE A 3 2.46 -18.29 -18.87
C ILE A 3 0.97 -18.01 -19.10
N ASN A 4 0.21 -19.02 -19.53
CA ASN A 4 -1.24 -18.91 -19.71
C ASN A 4 -1.96 -19.06 -18.36
N LEU A 5 -2.68 -18.03 -17.92
CA LEU A 5 -3.48 -18.05 -16.68
C LEU A 5 -4.92 -18.51 -16.87
N ASP A 6 -5.35 -18.83 -18.09
CA ASP A 6 -6.75 -19.18 -18.38
C ASP A 6 -7.25 -20.37 -17.54
N ASN A 7 -6.34 -21.29 -17.17
CA ASN A 7 -6.62 -22.47 -16.35
C ASN A 7 -6.26 -22.30 -14.86
N VAL A 8 -5.82 -21.11 -14.43
CA VAL A 8 -5.49 -20.82 -13.03
C VAL A 8 -6.72 -20.20 -12.36
N ASP A 9 -7.65 -21.04 -11.91
CA ASP A 9 -8.96 -20.64 -11.37
C ASP A 9 -8.88 -19.57 -10.28
N ILE A 10 -7.87 -19.65 -9.41
CA ILE A 10 -7.67 -18.69 -8.33
C ILE A 10 -7.38 -17.27 -8.85
N ALA A 11 -6.83 -17.11 -10.06
CA ALA A 11 -6.59 -15.82 -10.69
C ALA A 11 -7.81 -15.29 -11.49
N GLN A 12 -8.81 -16.15 -11.73
CA GLN A 12 -9.99 -15.81 -12.52
C GLN A 12 -11.04 -15.07 -11.69
N ASN A 13 -11.62 -14.04 -12.28
CA ASN A 13 -12.70 -13.24 -11.71
C ASN A 13 -14.04 -13.85 -12.13
N LYS A 14 -14.38 -14.98 -11.52
CA LYS A 14 -15.66 -15.69 -11.70
C LYS A 14 -16.72 -15.29 -10.66
N ASP A 15 -16.30 -14.67 -9.56
CA ASP A 15 -17.16 -14.16 -8.50
C ASP A 15 -17.45 -12.66 -8.75
N ASP A 16 -18.72 -12.27 -8.67
CA ASP A 16 -19.12 -10.88 -8.85
C ASP A 16 -18.72 -9.96 -7.69
N ASN A 17 -18.48 -10.51 -6.50
CA ASN A 17 -18.19 -9.76 -5.28
C ASN A 17 -16.69 -9.52 -5.06
N LEU A 18 -15.82 -10.41 -5.53
CA LEU A 18 -14.37 -10.28 -5.43
C LEU A 18 -13.74 -9.84 -6.76
N ILE A 19 -12.77 -8.95 -6.66
CA ILE A 19 -11.89 -8.59 -7.77
C ILE A 19 -10.49 -9.11 -7.45
N LYS A 20 -9.93 -9.85 -8.40
CA LYS A 20 -8.60 -10.44 -8.34
C LYS A 20 -7.75 -9.84 -9.46
N VAL A 21 -6.61 -9.26 -9.09
CA VAL A 21 -5.75 -8.53 -10.01
C VAL A 21 -4.34 -9.09 -9.94
N VAL A 22 -3.82 -9.55 -11.06
CA VAL A 22 -2.45 -10.03 -11.20
C VAL A 22 -1.48 -8.85 -11.18
N GLN A 23 -0.36 -8.98 -10.47
CA GLN A 23 0.69 -7.98 -10.38
C GLN A 23 2.11 -8.58 -10.53
N GLY A 24 3.13 -7.78 -10.19
CA GLY A 24 4.49 -8.27 -10.03
C GLY A 24 5.21 -8.65 -11.33
N SER A 25 6.16 -9.58 -11.22
CA SER A 25 6.98 -10.02 -12.35
C SER A 25 6.16 -10.71 -13.44
N PHE A 26 5.03 -11.33 -13.08
CA PHE A 26 4.12 -11.95 -14.03
C PHE A 26 3.53 -10.95 -15.02
N VAL A 27 3.05 -9.81 -14.51
CA VAL A 27 2.54 -8.72 -15.35
C VAL A 27 3.63 -8.16 -16.27
N LEU A 28 4.84 -7.97 -15.74
CA LEU A 28 5.95 -7.45 -16.53
C LEU A 28 6.37 -8.41 -17.65
N ASN A 29 6.33 -9.72 -17.39
CA ASN A 29 6.58 -10.73 -18.42
C ASN A 29 5.49 -10.72 -19.50
N TYR A 30 4.21 -10.66 -19.10
CA TYR A 30 3.09 -10.59 -20.04
C TYR A 30 3.17 -9.39 -21.00
N TYR A 31 3.57 -8.23 -20.49
CA TYR A 31 3.78 -7.03 -21.33
C TYR A 31 5.09 -7.06 -22.15
N GLY A 32 5.83 -8.18 -22.15
CA GLY A 32 7.10 -8.32 -22.88
C GLY A 32 8.24 -7.47 -22.30
N ILE A 33 8.11 -6.97 -21.07
CA ILE A 33 9.13 -6.16 -20.41
C ILE A 33 10.20 -7.07 -19.79
N LEU A 34 9.80 -8.16 -19.15
CA LEU A 34 10.72 -9.19 -18.64
C LEU A 34 10.70 -10.41 -19.55
N GLN A 35 11.88 -10.89 -19.93
CA GLN A 35 12.01 -12.04 -20.83
C GLN A 35 12.01 -13.39 -20.10
N ARG A 36 12.52 -13.42 -18.86
CA ARG A 36 12.54 -14.63 -18.02
C ARG A 36 11.14 -15.05 -17.58
N LYS A 37 10.96 -16.34 -17.31
CA LYS A 37 9.76 -16.87 -16.67
C LYS A 37 9.70 -16.36 -15.21
N PRO A 38 8.56 -15.82 -14.74
CA PRO A 38 8.32 -15.53 -13.32
C PRO A 38 8.26 -16.83 -12.50
N ASN A 39 8.65 -16.76 -11.23
CA ASN A 39 8.66 -17.93 -10.31
C ASN A 39 7.38 -18.01 -9.47
N ASP A 40 6.67 -16.88 -9.37
CA ASP A 40 5.54 -16.64 -8.52
C ASP A 40 4.47 -15.82 -9.27
N LEU A 41 3.22 -16.06 -8.87
CA LEU A 41 2.06 -15.29 -9.29
C LEU A 41 1.57 -14.43 -8.12
N ASP A 42 1.76 -13.13 -8.25
CA ASP A 42 1.27 -12.17 -7.26
C ASP A 42 -0.17 -11.76 -7.58
N LEU A 43 -1.09 -11.96 -6.63
CA LEU A 43 -2.50 -11.60 -6.72
C LEU A 43 -2.88 -10.56 -5.67
N ILE A 44 -3.50 -9.46 -6.10
CA ILE A 44 -4.22 -8.55 -5.22
C ILE A 44 -5.69 -8.94 -5.24
N ILE A 45 -6.27 -9.22 -4.07
CA ILE A 45 -7.70 -9.53 -3.94
C ILE A 45 -8.38 -8.47 -3.07
N PHE A 46 -9.51 -7.95 -3.54
CA PHE A 46 -10.35 -7.01 -2.80
C PHE A 46 -11.82 -7.19 -3.20
N SER A 47 -12.76 -6.71 -2.38
CA SER A 47 -14.19 -6.76 -2.72
C SER A 47 -14.66 -5.45 -3.36
N LYS A 48 -15.66 -5.55 -4.23
CA LYS A 48 -16.41 -4.39 -4.76
C LYS A 48 -17.24 -3.70 -3.68
N LYS A 49 -17.74 -4.46 -2.71
CA LYS A 49 -18.68 -4.01 -1.69
C LYS A 49 -17.92 -3.80 -0.37
N THR A 50 -17.34 -4.87 0.16
CA THR A 50 -16.77 -4.87 1.50
C THR A 50 -15.31 -4.42 1.57
N LYS A 51 -14.97 -3.54 2.52
CA LYS A 51 -13.59 -3.08 2.75
C LYS A 51 -12.93 -3.66 4.01
N SER A 52 -13.63 -4.54 4.72
CA SER A 52 -13.08 -5.27 5.86
C SER A 52 -12.13 -6.37 5.37
N LEU A 53 -10.85 -6.27 5.75
CA LEU A 53 -9.84 -7.29 5.45
C LEU A 53 -10.15 -8.61 6.18
N ARG A 54 -10.73 -8.55 7.39
CA ARG A 54 -11.14 -9.74 8.14
C ARG A 54 -12.19 -10.54 7.38
N PHE A 55 -13.22 -9.86 6.89
CA PHE A 55 -14.26 -10.50 6.08
C PHE A 55 -13.70 -11.04 4.77
N LEU A 56 -12.85 -10.27 4.09
CA LEU A 56 -12.14 -10.75 2.89
C LEU A 56 -11.30 -11.99 3.16
N ASN A 57 -10.60 -12.05 4.30
CA ASN A 57 -9.80 -13.21 4.69
C ASN A 57 -10.68 -14.43 5.00
N GLN A 58 -11.85 -14.23 5.60
CA GLN A 58 -12.82 -15.31 5.81
C GLN A 58 -13.33 -15.87 4.49
N ILE A 59 -13.74 -15.00 3.55
CA ILE A 59 -14.14 -15.43 2.20
C ILE A 59 -13.01 -16.16 1.50
N LEU A 60 -11.79 -15.60 1.53
CA LEU A 60 -10.63 -16.21 0.90
C LEU A 60 -10.35 -17.61 1.48
N LYS A 61 -10.41 -17.79 2.80
CA LYS A 61 -10.26 -19.12 3.42
C LYS A 61 -11.30 -20.11 2.93
N ILE A 62 -12.57 -19.70 2.83
CA ILE A 62 -13.65 -20.55 2.30
C ILE A 62 -13.38 -20.89 0.83
N GLU A 63 -12.91 -19.93 0.03
CA GLU A 63 -12.56 -20.15 -1.38
C GLU A 63 -11.39 -21.13 -1.51
N LEU A 64 -10.34 -20.94 -0.73
CA LEU A 64 -9.12 -21.76 -0.75
C LEU A 64 -9.37 -23.20 -0.30
N ASN A 65 -10.23 -23.41 0.69
CA ASN A 65 -10.63 -24.75 1.15
C ASN A 65 -11.28 -25.59 0.03
N LYS A 66 -11.76 -24.98 -1.06
CA LYS A 66 -12.30 -25.71 -2.22
C LYS A 66 -11.21 -26.35 -3.07
N TYR A 67 -9.97 -25.90 -2.97
CA TYR A 67 -8.85 -26.38 -3.77
C TYR A 67 -8.03 -27.41 -3.00
N LYS A 68 -8.26 -28.71 -3.26
CA LYS A 68 -7.56 -29.82 -2.60
C LYS A 68 -6.04 -29.90 -2.88
N ASN A 69 -5.58 -29.23 -3.94
CA ASN A 69 -4.19 -29.28 -4.41
C ASN A 69 -3.36 -28.04 -4.01
N LEU A 70 -3.86 -27.23 -3.08
CA LEU A 70 -3.14 -26.06 -2.55
C LEU A 70 -2.54 -26.40 -1.18
N ASP A 71 -1.27 -26.07 -1.01
CA ASP A 71 -0.60 -26.07 0.29
C ASP A 71 -0.36 -24.63 0.75
N VAL A 72 -0.68 -24.34 2.02
CA VAL A 72 -0.56 -22.99 2.59
C VAL A 72 0.77 -22.88 3.33
N LYS A 73 1.75 -22.21 2.74
CA LYS A 73 3.10 -22.06 3.32
C LYS A 73 3.17 -20.95 4.36
N LEU A 74 2.43 -19.87 4.15
CA LEU A 74 2.36 -18.75 5.08
C LEU A 74 0.95 -18.19 5.07
N SER A 75 0.37 -17.94 6.26
CA SER A 75 -0.95 -17.34 6.38
C SER A 75 -0.92 -16.24 7.43
N THR A 76 -1.27 -15.03 7.00
CA THR A 76 -1.52 -13.88 7.87
C THR A 76 -2.90 -13.31 7.56
N PRO A 77 -3.46 -12.40 8.37
CA PRO A 77 -4.78 -11.83 8.12
C PRO A 77 -4.96 -11.12 6.77
N PHE A 78 -3.87 -10.72 6.11
CA PHE A 78 -3.90 -9.92 4.87
C PHE A 78 -2.97 -10.44 3.77
N PHE A 79 -2.19 -11.48 4.04
CA PHE A 79 -1.24 -12.07 3.09
C PHE A 79 -1.22 -13.58 3.23
N GLN A 80 -1.22 -14.28 2.09
CA GLN A 80 -1.10 -15.73 2.06
C GLN A 80 -0.14 -16.17 0.96
N LYS A 81 0.75 -17.11 1.29
CA LYS A 81 1.64 -17.76 0.33
C LYS A 81 1.20 -19.20 0.15
N LEU A 82 0.96 -19.56 -1.10
CA LEU A 82 0.39 -20.84 -1.50
C LEU A 82 1.32 -21.53 -2.50
N GLU A 83 1.40 -22.84 -2.41
CA GLU A 83 2.07 -23.70 -3.39
C GLU A 83 1.04 -24.65 -4.01
N PHE A 84 0.99 -24.71 -5.35
CA PHE A 84 0.19 -25.72 -6.03
C PHE A 84 0.97 -27.04 -6.07
N LYS A 85 0.38 -28.12 -5.56
CA LYS A 85 1.02 -29.46 -5.61
C LYS A 85 1.23 -29.98 -7.04
N ASN A 86 0.39 -29.53 -7.97
CA ASN A 86 0.31 -30.06 -9.33
C ASN A 86 0.77 -29.05 -10.40
N LEU A 87 1.20 -27.86 -9.99
CA LEU A 87 1.73 -26.83 -10.88
C LEU A 87 3.00 -26.30 -10.23
N ASP A 88 4.09 -26.20 -10.99
CA ASP A 88 5.31 -25.49 -10.57
C ASP A 88 5.04 -23.97 -10.57
N LEU A 89 4.20 -23.54 -9.64
CA LEU A 89 3.70 -22.18 -9.48
C LEU A 89 3.37 -21.90 -8.02
N ASN A 90 4.12 -20.97 -7.44
CA ASN A 90 3.78 -20.35 -6.16
C ASN A 90 2.80 -19.19 -6.39
N VAL A 91 1.82 -19.03 -5.52
CA VAL A 91 0.88 -17.91 -5.54
C VAL A 91 1.00 -17.11 -4.25
N GLU A 92 1.23 -15.81 -4.39
CA GLU A 92 1.25 -14.87 -3.28
C GLU A 92 0.00 -13.99 -3.35
N ILE A 93 -0.89 -14.15 -2.37
CA ILE A 93 -2.14 -13.42 -2.29
C ILE A 93 -2.00 -12.29 -1.28
N ILE A 94 -2.27 -11.08 -1.74
CA ILE A 94 -2.33 -9.87 -0.93
C ILE A 94 -3.78 -9.42 -0.88
N LEU A 95 -4.36 -9.43 0.32
CA LEU A 95 -5.67 -8.83 0.56
C LEU A 95 -5.53 -7.31 0.64
N SER A 96 -6.36 -6.61 -0.11
CA SER A 96 -6.44 -5.16 -0.10
C SER A 96 -7.86 -4.70 0.21
N LYS A 97 -7.97 -3.55 0.88
CA LYS A 97 -9.27 -2.88 1.10
C LYS A 97 -9.87 -2.37 -0.20
N PHE A 98 -9.03 -1.95 -1.14
CA PHE A 98 -9.43 -1.54 -2.49
C PHE A 98 -8.20 -1.38 -3.40
N LEU A 99 -8.44 -1.41 -4.70
CA LEU A 99 -7.50 -0.94 -5.70
C LEU A 99 -8.21 0.08 -6.60
N LYS A 100 -7.60 1.24 -6.87
CA LYS A 100 -8.26 2.23 -7.74
C LYS A 100 -8.38 1.64 -9.16
N PRO A 101 -9.55 1.77 -9.83
CA PRO A 101 -9.77 1.20 -11.17
C PRO A 101 -8.75 1.65 -12.22
N ASN A 102 -8.17 2.83 -12.06
CA ASN A 102 -7.15 3.35 -12.97
C ASN A 102 -5.77 2.66 -12.83
N ILE A 103 -5.58 1.79 -11.83
CA ILE A 103 -4.32 1.06 -11.56
C ILE A 103 -4.24 -0.25 -12.33
N TYR A 104 -5.38 -0.84 -12.69
CA TYR A 104 -5.46 -2.13 -13.35
C TYR A 104 -6.32 -2.05 -14.61
N LYS A 105 -6.23 -3.08 -15.46
CA LYS A 105 -6.98 -3.19 -16.70
C LYS A 105 -7.44 -4.63 -16.89
N LYS A 106 -8.65 -4.78 -17.42
CA LYS A 106 -9.15 -6.06 -17.92
C LYS A 106 -8.37 -6.46 -19.18
N ILE A 107 -7.73 -7.61 -19.15
CA ILE A 107 -6.92 -8.13 -20.26
C ILE A 107 -7.67 -9.23 -21.03
N LYS A 108 -8.44 -10.06 -20.32
CA LYS A 108 -9.36 -11.06 -20.87
C LYS A 108 -10.68 -11.04 -20.10
N LYS A 109 -11.68 -11.84 -20.55
CA LYS A 109 -13.04 -11.89 -19.98
C LYS A 109 -13.06 -11.95 -18.45
N ASN A 110 -12.16 -12.73 -17.83
CA ASN A 110 -12.11 -12.94 -16.38
C ASN A 110 -10.75 -12.62 -15.75
N LEU A 111 -9.88 -11.88 -16.45
CA LEU A 111 -8.50 -11.66 -16.02
C LEU A 111 -8.14 -10.16 -16.01
N TYR A 112 -7.69 -9.68 -14.85
CA TYR A 112 -7.28 -8.28 -14.65
C TYR A 112 -5.81 -8.20 -14.27
N PHE A 113 -5.07 -7.31 -14.91
CA PHE A 113 -3.65 -7.07 -14.66
C PHE A 113 -3.44 -5.63 -14.18
N VAL A 114 -2.50 -5.44 -13.26
CA VAL A 114 -1.98 -4.11 -12.95
C VAL A 114 -1.35 -3.49 -14.21
N LYS A 115 -1.50 -2.17 -14.40
CA LYS A 115 -0.88 -1.47 -15.52
C LYS A 115 0.66 -1.50 -15.44
N PRO A 116 1.38 -1.48 -16.58
CA PRO A 116 2.84 -1.63 -16.60
C PRO A 116 3.59 -0.68 -15.66
N GLU A 117 3.28 0.62 -15.70
CA GLU A 117 3.87 1.66 -14.86
C GLU A 117 3.76 1.38 -13.35
N TYR A 118 2.68 0.75 -12.90
CA TYR A 118 2.52 0.35 -11.49
C TYR A 118 3.30 -0.92 -11.16
N ALA A 119 3.33 -1.91 -12.06
CA ALA A 119 4.11 -3.13 -11.86
C ALA A 119 5.62 -2.81 -11.80
N ILE A 120 6.08 -1.88 -12.64
CA ILE A 120 7.46 -1.38 -12.62
C ILE A 120 7.75 -0.62 -11.32
N LEU A 121 6.81 0.21 -10.88
CA LEU A 121 6.94 0.93 -9.64
C LEU A 121 7.12 -0.01 -8.46
N VAL A 122 6.30 -1.07 -8.37
CA VAL A 122 6.44 -2.12 -7.35
C VAL A 122 7.84 -2.72 -7.41
N LYS A 123 8.35 -3.03 -8.61
CA LYS A 123 9.70 -3.58 -8.79
C LYS A 123 10.81 -2.61 -8.36
N ILE A 124 10.66 -1.31 -8.61
CA ILE A 124 11.60 -0.28 -8.15
C ILE A 124 11.59 -0.19 -6.63
N PHE A 125 10.42 -0.20 -5.98
CA PHE A 125 10.36 -0.18 -4.52
C PHE A 125 10.80 -1.49 -3.88
N GLN A 126 10.69 -2.62 -4.56
CA GLN A 126 11.24 -3.89 -4.08
C GLN A 126 12.76 -3.80 -3.84
N ILE A 127 13.47 -2.90 -4.53
CA ILE A 127 14.90 -2.72 -4.28
C ILE A 127 15.20 -2.12 -2.89
N SER A 128 14.34 -1.23 -2.37
CA SER A 128 14.57 -0.66 -1.04
C SER A 128 14.35 -1.70 0.05
N GLU A 129 13.42 -2.63 -0.18
CA GLU A 129 13.17 -3.78 0.70
C GLU A 129 14.40 -4.70 0.78
N VAL A 130 14.89 -5.19 -0.36
CA VAL A 130 15.98 -6.18 -0.36
C VAL A 130 17.33 -5.59 0.07
N LEU A 131 17.41 -4.26 0.21
CA LEU A 131 18.54 -3.54 0.75
C LEU A 131 18.28 -3.01 2.17
N SER A 132 17.14 -3.38 2.78
CA SER A 132 16.82 -2.97 4.13
C SER A 132 17.78 -3.62 5.14
N ASN A 133 17.93 -3.00 6.31
CA ASN A 133 18.81 -3.58 7.33
C ASN A 133 18.24 -4.88 7.88
N ASN A 134 16.91 -5.02 7.96
CA ASN A 134 16.30 -6.25 8.43
C ASN A 134 16.45 -7.36 7.40
N PHE A 135 16.32 -7.08 6.10
CA PHE A 135 16.53 -8.11 5.08
C PHE A 135 18.00 -8.55 5.04
N LEU A 136 18.93 -7.60 5.00
CA LEU A 136 20.38 -7.88 4.95
C LEU A 136 20.92 -8.53 6.23
N GLY A 137 20.32 -8.22 7.39
CA GLY A 137 20.67 -8.81 8.68
C GLY A 137 19.81 -10.00 9.10
N SER A 138 18.89 -10.47 8.25
CA SER A 138 18.05 -11.64 8.57
C SER A 138 18.72 -12.94 8.17
N ASP A 139 18.42 -13.99 8.92
CA ASP A 139 18.77 -15.38 8.58
C ASP A 139 18.13 -15.84 7.25
N ASN A 140 17.17 -15.07 6.73
CA ASN A 140 16.48 -15.28 5.45
C ASN A 140 17.12 -14.51 4.27
N LEU A 141 18.35 -13.99 4.44
CA LEU A 141 19.07 -13.29 3.38
C LEU A 141 19.15 -14.14 2.11
N ASN A 142 18.56 -13.63 1.03
CA ASN A 142 18.55 -14.32 -0.26
C ASN A 142 19.25 -13.47 -1.33
N PHE A 143 20.53 -13.73 -1.54
CA PHE A 143 21.34 -13.06 -2.57
C PHE A 143 20.78 -13.25 -3.98
N GLN A 144 20.21 -14.42 -4.28
CA GLN A 144 19.59 -14.67 -5.58
C GLN A 144 18.39 -13.72 -5.81
N LYS A 145 17.58 -13.46 -4.79
CA LYS A 145 16.46 -12.50 -4.86
C LYS A 145 16.95 -11.08 -5.12
N ILE A 146 18.07 -10.68 -4.51
CA ILE A 146 18.71 -9.38 -4.76
C ILE A 146 19.17 -9.30 -6.23
N LEU A 147 19.91 -10.30 -6.69
CA LEU A 147 20.44 -10.35 -8.07
C LEU A 147 19.33 -10.34 -9.12
N VAL A 148 18.28 -11.13 -8.95
CA VAL A 148 17.12 -11.17 -9.86
C VAL A 148 16.41 -9.81 -9.89
N THR A 149 16.22 -9.17 -8.73
CA THR A 149 15.60 -7.84 -8.65
C THR A 149 16.43 -6.80 -9.40
N LEU A 150 17.75 -6.84 -9.26
CA LEU A 150 18.67 -5.94 -9.97
C LEU A 150 18.67 -6.18 -11.49
N GLN A 151 18.64 -7.43 -11.93
CA GLN A 151 18.55 -7.79 -13.35
C GLN A 151 17.23 -7.30 -13.97
N ASP A 152 16.10 -7.55 -13.32
CA ASP A 152 14.79 -7.07 -13.75
C ASP A 152 14.80 -5.53 -13.93
N LEU A 153 15.35 -4.80 -12.95
CA LEU A 153 15.46 -3.34 -13.01
C LEU A 153 16.38 -2.86 -14.13
N LYS A 154 17.49 -3.54 -14.39
CA LYS A 154 18.39 -3.21 -15.51
C LYS A 154 17.66 -3.29 -16.85
N ILE A 155 16.80 -4.31 -17.03
CA ILE A 155 15.99 -4.47 -18.25
C ILE A 155 14.96 -3.34 -18.36
N ILE A 156 14.20 -3.10 -17.28
CA ILE A 156 13.18 -2.04 -17.23
C ILE A 156 13.79 -0.66 -17.54
N LEU A 157 14.93 -0.33 -16.93
CA LEU A 157 15.57 0.98 -17.03
C LEU A 157 16.36 1.17 -18.34
N LYS A 158 16.57 0.10 -19.14
CA LYS A 158 17.08 0.20 -20.51
C LYS A 158 16.00 0.65 -21.49
N ASN A 159 14.73 0.34 -21.24
CA ASN A 159 13.63 0.79 -22.09
C ASN A 159 13.32 2.28 -21.86
N LYS A 160 13.80 3.15 -22.76
CA LYS A 160 13.68 4.62 -22.62
C LYS A 160 12.23 5.08 -22.49
N LEU A 161 11.34 4.61 -23.35
CA LEU A 161 9.93 5.02 -23.36
C LEU A 161 9.25 4.68 -22.03
N LEU A 162 9.45 3.44 -21.59
CA LEU A 162 8.89 2.92 -20.34
C LEU A 162 9.45 3.68 -19.13
N PHE A 163 10.76 3.92 -19.13
CA PHE A 163 11.43 4.71 -18.10
C PHE A 163 10.84 6.13 -18.00
N HIS A 164 10.64 6.83 -19.12
CA HIS A 164 10.05 8.16 -19.12
C HIS A 164 8.62 8.17 -18.59
N LYS A 165 7.78 7.21 -19.02
CA LYS A 165 6.41 7.06 -18.50
C LYS A 165 6.40 6.80 -17.00
N THR A 166 7.21 5.86 -16.53
CA THR A 166 7.35 5.55 -15.09
C THR A 166 7.85 6.77 -14.31
N ARG A 167 8.85 7.50 -14.81
CA ARG A 167 9.38 8.70 -14.15
C ARG A 167 8.31 9.78 -13.97
N LEU A 168 7.54 10.06 -15.02
CA LEU A 168 6.43 11.01 -14.95
C LEU A 168 5.35 10.55 -13.98
N PHE A 169 5.01 9.25 -14.03
CA PHE A 169 4.05 8.64 -13.14
C PHE A 169 4.47 8.74 -11.67
N ILE A 170 5.72 8.39 -11.34
CA ILE A 170 6.30 8.53 -10.00
C ILE A 170 6.27 9.99 -9.57
N LYS A 171 6.86 10.91 -10.36
CA LYS A 171 6.92 12.33 -10.01
C LYS A 171 5.54 12.92 -9.70
N LYS A 172 4.51 12.52 -10.44
CA LYS A 172 3.12 12.97 -10.24
C LYS A 172 2.45 12.35 -9.01
N ASN A 173 2.77 11.11 -8.66
CA ASN A 173 2.02 10.33 -7.67
C ASN A 173 2.81 9.93 -6.43
N LEU A 174 4.11 10.24 -6.33
CA LEU A 174 5.02 9.69 -5.31
C LEU A 174 4.50 9.91 -3.89
N LEU A 175 4.04 11.11 -3.59
CA LEU A 175 3.49 11.43 -2.28
C LEU A 175 2.25 10.60 -1.96
N ASN A 176 1.32 10.53 -2.91
CA ASN A 176 0.10 9.72 -2.83
C ASN A 176 0.42 8.23 -2.64
N ILE A 177 1.42 7.74 -3.37
CA ILE A 177 1.90 6.37 -3.26
C ILE A 177 2.42 6.12 -1.85
N ILE A 178 3.27 7.00 -1.29
CA ILE A 178 3.85 6.81 0.04
C ILE A 178 2.80 6.87 1.13
N VAL A 179 1.89 7.84 1.09
CA VAL A 179 0.79 7.93 2.05
C VAL A 179 -0.05 6.65 2.02
N ASN A 180 -0.40 6.12 0.83
CA ASN A 180 -1.18 4.87 0.76
C ASN A 180 -0.36 3.60 1.02
N ARG A 181 0.94 3.57 0.70
CA ARG A 181 1.86 2.45 0.97
C ARG A 181 2.18 2.33 2.45
N PHE A 182 2.34 3.47 3.14
CA PHE A 182 2.48 3.51 4.59
C PHE A 182 1.35 2.76 5.28
N ILE A 183 0.10 2.91 4.81
CA ILE A 183 -1.04 2.22 5.43
C ILE A 183 -0.90 0.71 5.28
N PHE A 184 -0.40 0.25 4.14
CA PHE A 184 -0.10 -1.16 3.90
C PHE A 184 1.00 -1.64 4.85
N ASP A 185 2.12 -0.93 4.93
CA ASP A 185 3.27 -1.27 5.79
C ASP A 185 2.96 -1.13 7.28
N PHE A 186 2.10 -0.19 7.69
CA PHE A 186 1.63 -0.05 9.06
C PHE A 186 0.93 -1.33 9.49
N PHE A 187 0.14 -1.97 8.63
CA PHE A 187 -0.46 -3.26 8.94
C PHE A 187 0.54 -4.43 8.87
N LEU A 188 1.55 -4.31 8.02
CA LEU A 188 2.44 -5.40 7.63
C LEU A 188 3.86 -5.34 8.20
N ARG A 189 4.18 -4.39 9.08
CA ARG A 189 5.55 -4.01 9.50
C ARG A 189 6.51 -5.17 9.83
N ASN A 190 6.03 -6.34 10.23
CA ASN A 190 6.90 -7.50 10.48
C ASN A 190 7.35 -8.23 9.20
N ASN A 191 6.74 -7.96 8.04
CA ASN A 191 6.92 -8.69 6.79
C ASN A 191 7.16 -7.81 5.54
N ILE A 192 6.95 -6.49 5.60
CA ILE A 192 7.14 -5.61 4.43
C ILE A 192 7.68 -4.24 4.88
N GLU A 193 8.92 -3.92 4.51
CA GLU A 193 9.65 -2.66 4.72
C GLU A 193 9.68 -1.79 3.44
N LEU A 194 8.51 -1.39 2.95
CA LEU A 194 8.39 -0.65 1.70
C LEU A 194 8.62 0.86 1.85
N ILE A 195 9.69 1.31 2.52
CA ILE A 195 9.93 2.75 2.67
C ILE A 195 11.38 3.17 2.40
N TRP A 196 11.50 4.22 1.57
CA TRP A 196 12.74 4.89 1.19
C TRP A 196 13.25 5.79 2.31
N PHE A 197 13.94 5.24 3.31
CA PHE A 197 14.59 6.06 4.33
C PHE A 197 15.56 7.08 3.69
N SER A 198 15.72 8.25 4.30
CA SER A 198 16.80 9.19 3.93
C SER A 198 18.19 8.54 3.97
N LYS A 199 18.35 7.50 4.81
CA LYS A 199 19.54 6.63 4.88
C LYS A 199 19.75 5.71 3.66
N ASN A 200 18.81 5.64 2.73
CA ASN A 200 18.93 4.80 1.52
C ASN A 200 19.92 5.34 0.48
N GLU A 201 20.40 6.57 0.64
CA GLU A 201 21.43 7.13 -0.24
C GLU A 201 22.70 6.26 -0.26
N TYR A 202 23.15 5.80 0.91
CA TYR A 202 24.27 4.87 1.06
C TYR A 202 23.94 3.45 0.56
N LYS A 203 22.67 3.05 0.61
CA LYS A 203 22.22 1.73 0.12
C LYS A 203 22.24 1.63 -1.40
N PHE A 204 22.13 2.77 -2.10
CA PHE A 204 22.40 2.82 -3.54
C PHE A 204 23.87 2.57 -3.90
N GLU A 205 24.79 2.79 -2.97
CA GLU A 205 26.20 2.45 -3.15
C GLU A 205 26.41 0.94 -3.09
N LEU A 206 25.62 0.22 -2.28
CA LEU A 206 25.58 -1.24 -2.28
C LEU A 206 25.08 -1.80 -3.63
N ILE A 207 24.13 -1.13 -4.29
CA ILE A 207 23.75 -1.48 -5.67
C ILE A 207 24.94 -1.30 -6.62
N ASN A 208 25.72 -0.23 -6.46
CA ASN A 208 26.89 0.01 -7.29
C ASN A 208 27.97 -1.05 -7.09
N SER A 209 28.20 -1.52 -5.87
CA SER A 209 29.17 -2.58 -5.58
C SER A 209 28.71 -3.92 -6.12
N LEU A 210 27.43 -4.28 -5.97
CA LEU A 210 26.88 -5.53 -6.49
C LEU A 210 26.77 -5.58 -8.03
N GLN A 211 26.60 -4.44 -8.70
CA GLN A 211 26.46 -4.38 -10.16
C GLN A 211 27.73 -3.96 -10.91
N GLY A 212 28.75 -3.47 -10.19
CA GLY A 212 29.96 -2.91 -10.80
C GLY A 212 29.73 -1.67 -11.67
N ASN A 213 28.57 -0.99 -11.59
CA ASN A 213 28.25 0.16 -12.46
C ASN A 213 27.32 1.20 -11.80
N LYS A 214 27.80 2.45 -11.72
CA LYS A 214 27.08 3.61 -11.16
C LYS A 214 25.84 4.05 -11.98
N LEU A 215 25.68 3.59 -13.22
CA LEU A 215 24.59 4.00 -14.11
C LEU A 215 23.21 3.58 -13.59
N LEU A 216 23.09 2.38 -13.02
CA LEU A 216 21.82 1.86 -12.51
C LEU A 216 21.32 2.71 -11.36
N SER A 217 22.17 2.99 -10.37
CA SER A 217 21.81 3.81 -9.21
C SER A 217 21.49 5.25 -9.62
N LYS A 218 22.24 5.87 -10.54
CA LYS A 218 21.90 7.19 -11.10
C LYS A 218 20.51 7.19 -11.73
N LYS A 219 20.16 6.16 -12.52
CA LYS A 219 18.83 6.04 -13.13
C LYS A 219 17.74 5.87 -12.08
N ILE A 220 17.94 5.03 -11.06
CA ILE A 220 16.94 4.86 -9.99
C ILE A 220 16.78 6.17 -9.21
N LYS A 221 17.87 6.81 -8.77
CA LYS A 221 17.82 8.14 -8.11
C LYS A 221 17.04 9.16 -8.95
N SER A 222 17.23 9.16 -10.27
CA SER A 222 16.56 10.11 -11.16
C SER A 222 15.03 9.92 -11.29
N LEU A 223 14.50 8.74 -10.96
CA LEU A 223 13.05 8.49 -10.88
C LEU A 223 12.40 9.30 -9.75
N PHE A 224 13.17 9.65 -8.73
CA PHE A 224 12.73 10.36 -7.53
C PHE A 224 13.21 11.81 -7.49
N CYS A 225 13.75 12.36 -8.59
CA CYS A 225 14.14 13.78 -8.66
C CYS A 225 12.91 14.69 -8.56
N LEU A 226 12.64 15.13 -7.33
CA LEU A 226 11.59 16.06 -6.97
C LEU A 226 12.11 17.51 -6.97
N ASN A 227 11.22 18.48 -7.22
CA ASN A 227 11.54 19.90 -6.99
C ASN A 227 11.73 20.17 -5.48
N LYS A 228 12.30 21.33 -5.10
CA LYS A 228 12.63 21.65 -3.69
C LYS A 228 11.41 21.50 -2.76
N TYR A 229 10.26 22.04 -3.18
CA TYR A 229 9.03 21.98 -2.41
C TYR A 229 8.56 20.52 -2.19
N SER A 230 8.46 19.73 -3.25
CA SER A 230 8.07 18.32 -3.16
C SER A 230 9.08 17.46 -2.39
N ARG A 231 10.38 17.79 -2.43
CA ARG A 231 11.40 17.13 -1.60
C ARG A 231 11.18 17.37 -0.12
N ASN A 232 10.90 18.60 0.29
CA ASN A 232 10.64 18.91 1.69
C ASN A 232 9.38 18.21 2.19
N LEU A 233 8.29 18.26 1.41
CA LEU A 233 7.06 17.53 1.73
C LEU A 233 7.30 16.03 1.85
N PHE A 234 8.05 15.46 0.90
CA PHE A 234 8.43 14.06 0.92
C PHE A 234 9.21 13.70 2.18
N SER A 235 10.22 14.49 2.55
CA SER A 235 11.02 14.26 3.76
C SER A 235 10.17 14.30 5.02
N ASN A 236 9.22 15.23 5.12
CA ASN A 236 8.32 15.32 6.26
C ASN A 236 7.39 14.10 6.37
N VAL A 237 6.78 13.66 5.26
CA VAL A 237 5.98 12.42 5.23
C VAL A 237 6.80 11.23 5.68
N MET A 238 8.03 11.12 5.18
CA MET A 238 8.96 10.06 5.54
C MET A 238 9.26 10.02 7.04
N VAL A 239 9.55 11.17 7.65
CA VAL A 239 9.82 11.26 9.10
C VAL A 239 8.59 10.86 9.91
N ILE A 240 7.41 11.35 9.53
CA ILE A 240 6.13 10.99 10.20
C ILE A 240 5.87 9.49 10.08
N ASN A 241 6.10 8.93 8.90
CA ASN A 241 5.94 7.51 8.63
C ASN A 241 6.87 6.67 9.49
N ASP A 242 8.15 7.00 9.49
CA ASP A 242 9.14 6.29 10.31
C ASP A 242 8.76 6.32 11.79
N TYR A 243 8.30 7.46 12.28
CA TYR A 243 7.85 7.62 13.66
C TYR A 243 6.65 6.73 13.96
N ILE A 244 5.58 6.81 13.16
CA ILE A 244 4.35 6.04 13.40
C ILE A 244 4.63 4.54 13.27
N LEU A 245 5.44 4.11 12.31
CA LEU A 245 5.85 2.72 12.19
C LEU A 245 6.59 2.27 13.44
N LYS A 246 7.68 2.95 13.82
CA LYS A 246 8.50 2.64 15.00
C LYS A 246 7.67 2.47 16.27
N ASN A 247 6.69 3.35 16.45
CA ASN A 247 5.85 3.40 17.63
C ASN A 247 4.50 2.69 17.46
N LYS A 248 4.29 1.92 16.39
CA LYS A 248 2.99 1.32 16.03
C LYS A 248 2.27 0.68 17.21
N TYR A 249 2.92 -0.24 17.91
CA TYR A 249 2.29 -0.97 19.02
C TYR A 249 1.97 -0.05 20.19
N ASN A 250 2.88 0.86 20.55
CA ASN A 250 2.65 1.85 21.59
C ASN A 250 1.49 2.80 21.23
N ILE A 251 1.39 3.21 19.96
CA ILE A 251 0.29 4.03 19.45
C ILE A 251 -1.03 3.26 19.55
N ILE A 252 -1.09 2.01 19.09
CA ILE A 252 -2.29 1.15 19.19
C ILE A 252 -2.69 0.98 20.65
N THR A 253 -1.76 0.59 21.53
CA THR A 253 -2.01 0.42 22.96
C THR A 253 -2.53 1.70 23.59
N LYS A 254 -1.90 2.85 23.33
CA LYS A 254 -2.33 4.14 23.87
C LYS A 254 -3.72 4.51 23.38
N ILE A 255 -4.03 4.27 22.10
CA ILE A 255 -5.37 4.48 21.57
C ILE A 255 -6.38 3.59 22.29
N ASN A 256 -6.08 2.31 22.49
CA ASN A 256 -6.98 1.38 23.19
C ASN A 256 -7.22 1.81 24.64
N THR A 257 -6.16 2.23 25.36
CA THR A 257 -6.29 2.78 26.72
C THR A 257 -7.19 4.02 26.73
N LEU A 258 -6.99 4.93 25.78
CA LEU A 258 -7.78 6.15 25.64
C LEU A 258 -9.25 5.87 25.26
N ASN A 259 -9.56 4.69 24.72
CA ASN A 259 -10.91 4.31 24.32
C ASN A 259 -11.65 3.44 25.34
N GLU A 260 -11.05 3.15 26.50
CA GLU A 260 -11.66 2.28 27.53
C GLU A 260 -12.11 0.93 26.96
N SER A 261 -11.47 0.47 25.88
CA SER A 261 -11.84 -0.77 25.19
C SER A 261 -11.21 -1.95 25.92
N GLU A 262 -12.03 -2.82 26.51
CA GLU A 262 -11.58 -4.11 27.08
C GLU A 262 -11.01 -5.07 26.02
N ARG A 263 -11.24 -4.81 24.73
CA ARG A 263 -10.70 -5.61 23.63
C ARG A 263 -9.22 -5.28 23.42
N THR A 264 -8.34 -5.99 24.11
CA THR A 264 -6.93 -6.12 23.69
C THR A 264 -6.89 -6.74 22.30
N LEU A 265 -6.42 -5.95 21.33
CA LEU A 265 -6.46 -6.29 19.92
C LEU A 265 -5.40 -7.33 19.54
N PHE A 266 -5.86 -8.50 19.08
CA PHE A 266 -5.07 -9.47 18.30
C PHE A 266 -4.99 -9.12 16.80
N SER A 267 -5.69 -8.06 16.36
CA SER A 267 -5.70 -7.55 14.98
C SER A 267 -5.14 -6.13 14.93
N ASN A 268 -4.62 -5.67 13.79
CA ASN A 268 -4.19 -4.26 13.65
C ASN A 268 -5.38 -3.27 13.55
N GLU A 269 -6.55 -3.64 14.01
CA GLU A 269 -7.75 -2.81 13.97
C GLU A 269 -7.68 -1.78 15.12
N ILE A 270 -8.31 -0.61 14.98
CA ILE A 270 -8.34 0.41 16.04
C ILE A 270 -9.79 0.80 16.26
N TYR A 271 -10.29 0.58 17.47
CA TYR A 271 -11.64 0.93 17.90
C TYR A 271 -11.63 2.24 18.66
N LEU A 272 -12.34 3.27 18.16
CA LEU A 272 -12.40 4.59 18.78
C LEU A 272 -13.81 4.92 19.26
N LYS A 273 -13.97 5.06 20.59
CA LYS A 273 -15.23 5.44 21.25
C LYS A 273 -15.59 6.90 20.97
N ASN A 274 -14.59 7.78 20.88
CA ASN A 274 -14.77 9.20 20.57
C ASN A 274 -13.60 9.74 19.70
N VAL A 275 -13.91 10.11 18.46
CA VAL A 275 -12.94 10.65 17.49
C VAL A 275 -12.40 12.02 17.92
N ASN A 276 -13.25 12.87 18.49
CA ASN A 276 -12.86 14.21 18.95
C ASN A 276 -11.87 14.12 20.11
N PHE A 277 -12.06 13.16 21.01
CA PHE A 277 -11.11 12.91 22.09
C PHE A 277 -9.72 12.55 21.56
N PHE A 278 -9.63 11.70 20.54
CA PHE A 278 -8.35 11.38 19.91
C PHE A 278 -7.71 12.62 19.30
N PHE A 279 -8.43 13.41 18.50
CA PHE A 279 -7.87 14.62 17.88
C PHE A 279 -7.55 15.75 18.84
N ASN A 280 -8.24 15.84 19.98
CA ASN A 280 -7.90 16.76 21.06
C ASN A 280 -6.49 16.51 21.63
N ASN A 281 -5.95 15.30 21.46
CA ASN A 281 -4.58 14.97 21.83
C ASN A 281 -3.54 15.33 20.74
N PHE A 282 -3.98 15.70 19.53
CA PHE A 282 -3.11 16.14 18.42
C PHE A 282 -3.02 17.67 18.30
N LYS A 283 -3.36 18.42 19.36
CA LYS A 283 -3.30 19.90 19.38
C LYS A 283 -1.96 20.46 18.90
N MET A 284 -0.85 19.78 19.21
CA MET A 284 0.49 20.22 18.78
C MET A 284 0.67 20.27 17.26
N ILE A 285 0.04 19.36 16.51
CA ILE A 285 0.12 19.34 15.04
C ILE A 285 -1.07 20.05 14.38
N ASN A 286 -2.18 20.26 15.09
CA ASN A 286 -3.36 20.97 14.60
C ASN A 286 -3.26 22.49 14.84
N THR A 287 -2.23 23.13 14.27
CA THR A 287 -1.94 24.56 14.50
C THR A 287 -2.96 25.51 13.86
N LYS A 288 -3.80 25.02 12.95
CA LYS A 288 -4.84 25.81 12.24
C LYS A 288 -6.23 25.68 12.85
N ASN A 289 -6.35 25.11 14.05
CA ASN A 289 -7.60 24.95 14.78
C ASN A 289 -8.70 24.29 13.92
N ILE A 290 -8.33 23.24 13.16
CA ILE A 290 -9.32 22.43 12.45
C ILE A 290 -10.18 21.73 13.48
N VAL A 291 -11.50 21.90 13.37
CA VAL A 291 -12.46 21.24 14.25
C VAL A 291 -12.77 19.87 13.64
N PHE A 292 -12.57 18.82 14.43
CA PHE A 292 -12.98 17.48 14.06
C PHE A 292 -14.32 17.20 14.73
N SER A 293 -15.28 16.74 13.94
CA SER A 293 -16.57 16.25 14.41
C SER A 293 -16.80 14.82 13.93
N SER A 294 -17.63 14.07 14.66
CA SER A 294 -17.97 12.70 14.29
C SER A 294 -19.46 12.45 14.24
N LYS A 295 -19.91 11.64 13.27
CA LYS A 295 -21.30 11.20 13.16
C LYS A 295 -21.35 9.70 12.91
N ILE A 296 -22.24 9.02 13.65
CA ILE A 296 -22.54 7.61 13.43
C ILE A 296 -23.25 7.46 12.08
N SER A 297 -22.75 6.56 11.23
CA SER A 297 -23.34 6.21 9.94
C SER A 297 -23.50 4.71 9.80
N PRO A 298 -24.67 4.22 9.33
CA PRO A 298 -24.86 2.81 9.01
C PRO A 298 -24.08 2.39 7.74
N ASN A 299 -23.66 3.34 6.89
CA ASN A 299 -22.89 3.09 5.67
C ASN A 299 -21.38 3.19 5.93
N TRP A 300 -20.87 2.25 6.72
CA TRP A 300 -19.51 2.18 7.27
C TRP A 300 -18.38 1.97 6.24
N GLU A 301 -18.71 1.59 5.01
CA GLU A 301 -17.73 1.19 4.00
C GLU A 301 -16.98 2.36 3.34
N SER A 302 -17.22 3.63 3.73
CA SER A 302 -16.66 4.79 3.02
C SER A 302 -15.52 5.48 3.78
N GLU A 303 -14.29 5.42 3.23
CA GLU A 303 -13.13 6.25 3.61
C GLU A 303 -13.33 7.71 3.16
N ILE A 304 -14.49 8.29 3.46
CA ILE A 304 -14.90 9.62 3.03
C ILE A 304 -15.11 10.47 4.27
N ILE A 305 -14.51 11.66 4.30
CA ILE A 305 -14.83 12.72 5.27
C ILE A 305 -15.81 13.71 4.63
N GLU A 306 -16.47 14.55 5.43
CA GLU A 306 -17.18 15.71 4.91
C GLU A 306 -16.50 16.99 5.33
N ILE A 307 -16.52 17.97 4.43
CA ILE A 307 -15.93 19.29 4.63
C ILE A 307 -16.86 20.35 4.05
N ASN A 308 -16.71 21.59 4.51
CA ASN A 308 -17.36 22.71 3.85
C ASN A 308 -16.75 22.98 2.46
N LYS A 309 -17.54 23.53 1.53
CA LYS A 309 -17.09 23.97 0.19
C LYS A 309 -15.90 24.94 0.24
N THR A 310 -15.83 25.74 1.30
CA THR A 310 -14.80 26.76 1.54
C THR A 310 -13.62 26.26 2.37
N PHE A 311 -13.49 24.94 2.58
CA PHE A 311 -12.41 24.38 3.40
C PHE A 311 -11.02 24.80 2.87
N PRO A 312 -10.19 25.48 3.68
CA PRO A 312 -9.01 26.18 3.18
C PRO A 312 -7.92 25.25 2.64
N PHE A 313 -7.91 23.98 3.06
CA PHE A 313 -6.86 23.00 2.74
C PHE A 313 -7.30 21.93 1.73
N ILE A 314 -8.34 22.18 0.92
CA ILE A 314 -8.82 21.24 -0.12
C ILE A 314 -7.70 20.77 -1.06
N LYS A 315 -6.77 21.66 -1.42
CA LYS A 315 -5.62 21.29 -2.28
C LYS A 315 -4.75 20.21 -1.62
N ILE A 316 -4.55 20.29 -0.31
CA ILE A 316 -3.76 19.32 0.46
C ILE A 316 -4.52 18.00 0.62
N LEU A 317 -5.84 18.03 0.84
CA LEU A 317 -6.69 16.82 0.85
C LEU A 317 -6.51 15.98 -0.42
N LYS A 318 -6.50 16.64 -1.59
CA LYS A 318 -6.25 15.97 -2.88
C LYS A 318 -4.86 15.36 -2.95
N ILE A 319 -3.85 16.07 -2.44
CA ILE A 319 -2.45 15.63 -2.40
C ILE A 319 -2.29 14.35 -1.55
N VAL A 320 -2.87 14.31 -0.34
CA VAL A 320 -2.85 13.11 0.53
C VAL A 320 -3.87 12.04 0.10
N SER A 321 -4.68 12.35 -0.91
CA SER A 321 -5.75 11.47 -1.44
C SER A 321 -6.74 11.00 -0.37
N LEU A 322 -7.12 11.93 0.51
CA LEU A 322 -8.26 11.77 1.39
C LEU A 322 -9.53 12.10 0.61
N LYS A 323 -10.45 11.15 0.51
CA LYS A 323 -11.73 11.37 -0.19
C LYS A 323 -12.63 12.22 0.68
N TYR A 324 -13.35 13.15 0.07
CA TYR A 324 -14.26 14.03 0.79
C TYR A 324 -15.56 14.26 0.01
N LYS A 325 -16.62 14.63 0.74
CA LYS A 325 -17.87 15.19 0.22
C LYS A 325 -18.05 16.61 0.74
N ILE A 326 -18.80 17.42 0.00
CA ILE A 326 -19.16 18.77 0.43
C ILE A 326 -20.42 18.69 1.27
N ASN A 327 -20.37 19.30 2.45
CA ASN A 327 -21.51 19.51 3.33
C ASN A 327 -21.55 20.99 3.70
N GLU A 328 -22.59 21.69 3.23
CA GLU A 328 -22.72 23.14 3.41
C GLU A 328 -23.05 23.53 4.85
N ASN A 329 -23.54 22.60 5.67
CA ASN A 329 -23.86 22.82 7.08
C ASN A 329 -22.63 22.78 7.99
N LEU A 330 -21.45 22.38 7.49
CA LEU A 330 -20.21 22.38 8.27
C LEU A 330 -19.57 23.75 8.28
N ASN A 331 -18.86 24.07 9.37
CA ASN A 331 -18.04 25.28 9.40
C ASN A 331 -16.86 25.18 8.42
N LYS A 332 -16.33 26.34 8.00
CA LYS A 332 -15.22 26.42 7.02
C LYS A 332 -13.96 25.64 7.42
N ASN A 333 -13.72 25.45 8.72
CA ASN A 333 -12.56 24.74 9.27
C ASN A 333 -12.94 23.41 9.93
N GLU A 334 -14.10 22.86 9.58
CA GLU A 334 -14.61 21.64 10.17
C GLU A 334 -14.47 20.44 9.23
N ILE A 335 -14.07 19.31 9.80
CA ILE A 335 -14.04 18.01 9.14
C ILE A 335 -14.95 17.07 9.90
N LEU A 336 -16.02 16.61 9.23
CA LEU A 336 -16.89 15.57 9.76
C LEU A 336 -16.38 14.19 9.35
N ILE A 337 -16.29 13.30 10.33
CA ILE A 337 -15.76 11.95 10.19
C ILE A 337 -16.85 10.94 10.54
N TYR A 338 -17.02 9.92 9.69
CA TYR A 338 -18.01 8.87 9.91
C TYR A 338 -17.48 7.74 10.79
N SER A 339 -18.21 7.39 11.85
CA SER A 339 -18.00 6.19 12.67
C SER A 339 -19.17 5.21 12.51
N ASN A 340 -18.99 3.94 12.86
CA ASN A 340 -20.08 2.96 12.95
C ASN A 340 -20.36 2.59 14.42
N ASN A 341 -21.44 1.83 14.65
CA ASN A 341 -21.80 1.34 15.98
C ASN A 341 -20.76 0.37 16.57
N ASP A 342 -20.04 -0.37 15.71
CA ASP A 342 -18.95 -1.25 16.12
C ASP A 342 -17.63 -0.51 16.41
N GLN A 343 -17.62 0.82 16.34
CA GLN A 343 -16.50 1.73 16.63
C GLN A 343 -15.22 1.48 15.81
N GLU A 344 -15.27 0.67 14.76
CA GLU A 344 -14.11 0.37 13.92
C GLU A 344 -13.87 1.54 12.97
N PHE A 345 -12.77 2.26 13.18
CA PHE A 345 -12.38 3.29 12.23
C PHE A 345 -11.41 2.75 11.18
N LEU A 346 -11.54 3.27 9.96
CA LEU A 346 -10.57 3.05 8.90
C LEU A 346 -9.29 3.81 9.26
N LEU A 347 -8.36 3.18 9.98
CA LEU A 347 -7.05 3.73 10.37
C LEU A 347 -6.32 4.50 9.26
N ASN A 348 -6.52 4.07 8.02
CA ASN A 348 -6.14 4.76 6.79
C ASN A 348 -6.58 6.24 6.77
N THR A 349 -7.85 6.51 7.06
CA THR A 349 -8.44 7.85 7.11
C THR A 349 -7.82 8.68 8.24
N LEU A 350 -7.59 8.13 9.45
CA LEU A 350 -6.93 8.89 10.54
C LEU A 350 -5.50 9.23 10.18
N TYR A 351 -4.75 8.26 9.68
CA TYR A 351 -3.39 8.49 9.25
C TYR A 351 -3.33 9.56 8.17
N LYS A 352 -4.21 9.52 7.15
CA LYS A 352 -4.29 10.58 6.14
C LYS A 352 -4.64 11.94 6.71
N ILE A 353 -5.45 11.99 7.77
CA ILE A 353 -5.76 13.23 8.50
C ILE A 353 -4.53 13.72 9.28
N VAL A 354 -3.80 12.83 9.96
CA VAL A 354 -2.54 13.19 10.64
C VAL A 354 -1.52 13.74 9.63
N VAL A 355 -1.40 13.10 8.45
CA VAL A 355 -0.56 13.61 7.36
C VAL A 355 -1.09 14.95 6.84
N LEU A 356 -2.40 15.11 6.64
CA LEU A 356 -3.01 16.39 6.27
C LEU A 356 -2.62 17.49 7.26
N LEU A 357 -2.75 17.24 8.56
CA LEU A 357 -2.41 18.20 9.61
C LEU A 357 -0.94 18.57 9.58
N ALA A 358 -0.04 17.61 9.34
CA ALA A 358 1.39 17.90 9.23
C ALA A 358 1.79 18.66 7.94
N PHE A 359 0.93 18.68 6.92
CA PHE A 359 1.15 19.45 5.70
C PHE A 359 0.74 20.91 5.82
N ILE A 360 -0.16 21.18 6.76
CA ILE A 360 -0.80 22.46 7.01
C ILE A 360 0.08 23.26 7.98
#